data_AF-A0A812IEF1-F1
#
_entry.id   AF-A0A812IEF1-F1
#
_cell.length_a   1.000
_cell.length_b   1.000
_cell.length_c   1.000
_cell.angle_alpha   90.00
_cell.angle_beta   90.00
_cell.angle_gamma   90.00
#
_symmetry.space_group_name_H-M   'P 1'
#
loop_
_entity.id
_entity.type
_entity.pdbx_description
1 polymer ?
#
loop_
_entity_poly.entity_id
_entity_poly.type
_entity_poly.pdbx_seq_one_letter_code
_entity_poly.pdbx_strand_id
1 'polypeptide(L)'
;MWRWSEEQDGLLDMPQELTLPGVDGHEELTIPNSCPTHLTHKWYHQHCQMVPAWHHRQVMQKFLRPYLGQTLADLANVPQLSASDDVLTIHLRADDIGRYPRYEWGQPPCSMYQKIISDRGYKTLMIVAKGKHAACDSWLVDYGRVHGITVSRSRDTTVAGDLATLFRAKHLVLSFSSFSLSAALLSNDLQVMYRRRDAKWYSILHAIVNCNVWTGVTLYEYNTSLQIERTGSPREWLRNFPLERITGPFTCQHGSEMQPEI
;
A
#
# COMPACT_ATOMS: atom_id res chain seq x y z
N MET A 1 25.71 -14.13 -5.15
CA MET A 1 24.79 -15.28 -5.00
C MET A 1 23.81 -14.94 -3.89
N TRP A 2 22.60 -14.49 -4.24
CA TRP A 2 21.56 -14.17 -3.26
C TRP A 2 20.92 -15.49 -2.80
N ARG A 3 21.15 -15.90 -1.55
CA ARG A 3 20.39 -17.00 -0.96
C ARG A 3 19.02 -16.45 -0.57
N TRP A 4 17.98 -16.93 -1.22
CA TRP A 4 16.60 -16.72 -0.79
C TRP A 4 16.46 -17.30 0.62
N SER A 5 16.07 -16.48 1.59
CA SER A 5 15.85 -16.90 2.98
C SER A 5 14.54 -17.69 3.11
N GLU A 6 14.49 -18.65 4.03
CA GLU A 6 13.31 -19.45 4.40
C GLU A 6 12.05 -18.62 4.74
N GLU A 7 12.17 -17.30 4.97
CA GLU A 7 11.05 -16.38 5.24
C GLU A 7 10.13 -16.09 4.03
N GLN A 8 10.39 -16.63 2.84
CA GLN A 8 9.54 -16.43 1.65
C GLN A 8 8.58 -17.58 1.32
N ASP A 9 8.51 -18.62 2.15
CA ASP A 9 7.69 -19.80 1.89
C ASP A 9 6.26 -19.42 1.46
N GLY A 10 5.93 -19.79 0.21
CA GLY A 10 4.61 -19.65 -0.38
C GLY A 10 4.24 -18.28 -0.96
N LEU A 11 5.15 -17.28 -0.97
CA LEU A 11 4.88 -15.97 -1.57
C LEU A 11 5.07 -15.95 -3.09
N LEU A 12 6.21 -16.43 -3.57
CA LEU A 12 6.55 -16.42 -4.99
C LEU A 12 7.28 -17.71 -5.38
N ASP A 13 6.85 -18.33 -6.46
CA ASP A 13 7.51 -19.46 -7.11
C ASP A 13 8.31 -18.95 -8.32
N MET A 14 9.35 -18.15 -8.05
CA MET A 14 10.18 -17.55 -9.09
C MET A 14 11.03 -18.61 -9.80
N PRO A 15 11.13 -18.58 -11.15
CA PRO A 15 12.05 -19.44 -11.87
C PRO A 15 13.49 -19.04 -11.53
N GLN A 16 14.44 -19.98 -11.71
CA GLN A 16 15.86 -19.68 -11.55
C GLN A 16 16.32 -18.55 -12.47
N GLU A 17 15.72 -18.47 -13.66
CA GLU A 17 15.95 -17.43 -14.65
C GLU A 17 14.61 -16.87 -15.14
N LEU A 18 14.49 -15.54 -15.14
CA LEU A 18 13.33 -14.83 -15.67
C LEU A 18 13.67 -14.26 -17.05
N THR A 19 13.18 -14.89 -18.12
CA THR A 19 13.36 -14.37 -19.48
C THR A 19 12.46 -13.15 -19.68
N LEU A 20 13.07 -11.99 -19.93
CA LEU A 20 12.32 -10.77 -20.26
C LEU A 20 12.14 -10.66 -21.78
N PRO A 21 10.92 -10.41 -22.29
CA PRO A 21 10.68 -10.26 -23.73
C PRO A 21 11.53 -9.13 -24.33
N GLY A 22 12.24 -9.41 -25.42
CA GLY A 22 13.09 -8.43 -26.12
C GLY A 22 14.48 -8.24 -25.50
N VAL A 23 14.89 -9.12 -24.58
CA VAL A 23 16.27 -9.26 -24.13
C VAL A 23 16.76 -10.61 -24.63
N ASP A 24 17.24 -10.64 -25.87
CA ASP A 24 17.84 -11.85 -26.43
C ASP A 24 19.20 -12.09 -25.76
N GLY A 25 19.45 -13.34 -25.39
CA GLY A 25 20.43 -13.81 -24.40
C GLY A 25 21.75 -13.04 -24.27
N HIS A 26 22.19 -12.86 -23.03
CA HIS A 26 23.55 -12.47 -22.59
C HIS A 26 24.27 -11.33 -23.34
N GLU A 27 23.59 -10.53 -24.18
CA GLU A 27 24.15 -9.25 -24.58
C GLU A 27 24.38 -8.43 -23.32
N GLU A 28 25.56 -7.82 -23.25
CA GLU A 28 25.99 -7.00 -22.13
C GLU A 28 24.94 -5.90 -21.94
N LEU A 29 24.03 -6.10 -20.98
CA LEU A 29 22.90 -5.21 -20.72
C LEU A 29 23.46 -3.83 -20.37
N THR A 30 23.61 -2.96 -21.37
CA THR A 30 23.96 -1.56 -21.15
C THR A 30 22.72 -0.87 -20.61
N ILE A 31 22.61 -0.84 -19.29
CA ILE A 31 21.58 -0.13 -18.56
C ILE A 31 21.78 1.37 -18.82
N PRO A 32 20.88 2.08 -19.52
CA PRO A 32 21.07 3.50 -19.77
C PRO A 32 21.08 4.29 -18.46
N ASN A 33 21.91 5.33 -18.41
CA ASN A 33 22.09 6.15 -17.21
C ASN A 33 20.91 7.08 -16.91
N SER A 34 20.03 7.33 -17.89
CA SER A 34 18.94 8.28 -17.79
C SER A 34 17.63 7.70 -18.30
N CYS A 35 16.54 8.17 -17.68
CA CYS A 35 15.20 7.83 -18.12
C CYS A 35 14.84 8.55 -19.43
N PRO A 36 14.24 7.85 -20.39
CA PRO A 36 13.76 8.43 -21.62
C PRO A 36 12.54 9.32 -21.36
N THR A 37 12.33 10.28 -22.25
CA THR A 37 11.15 11.15 -22.26
C THR A 37 9.85 10.40 -22.55
N HIS A 38 9.93 9.19 -23.10
CA HIS A 38 8.82 8.30 -23.41
C HIS A 38 8.99 6.97 -22.68
N LEU A 39 7.89 6.27 -22.37
CA LEU A 39 7.96 4.95 -21.74
C LEU A 39 8.72 3.97 -22.64
N THR A 40 9.78 3.36 -22.12
CA THR A 40 10.48 2.26 -22.81
C THR A 40 10.66 1.07 -21.88
N HIS A 41 10.86 -0.09 -22.47
CA HIS A 41 11.07 -1.37 -21.79
C HIS A 41 12.50 -1.54 -21.22
N LYS A 42 13.38 -0.53 -21.34
CA LYS A 42 14.75 -0.60 -20.84
C LYS A 42 14.80 -0.41 -19.32
N TRP A 43 15.78 -1.05 -18.67
CA TRP A 43 16.13 -0.83 -17.26
C TRP A 43 17.11 0.32 -17.16
N TYR A 44 17.05 1.12 -16.09
CA TYR A 44 17.90 2.32 -15.94
C TYR A 44 18.70 2.30 -14.65
N HIS A 45 19.88 2.92 -14.67
CA HIS A 45 20.72 3.06 -13.49
C HIS A 45 20.07 4.00 -12.46
N GLN A 46 19.25 4.93 -12.92
CA GLN A 46 18.47 5.83 -12.08
C GLN A 46 16.99 5.49 -12.17
N HIS A 47 16.29 5.53 -11.04
CA HIS A 47 14.84 5.35 -11.02
C HIS A 47 14.15 6.44 -11.84
N CYS A 48 13.25 6.04 -12.72
CA CYS A 48 12.43 7.00 -13.43
C CYS A 48 11.44 7.67 -12.49
N GLN A 49 11.45 9.00 -12.53
CA GLN A 49 10.49 9.79 -11.81
C GLN A 49 9.17 9.83 -12.60
N MET A 50 8.06 10.01 -11.87
CA MET A 50 6.72 10.22 -12.45
C MET A 50 6.20 9.07 -13.31
N VAL A 51 6.68 7.84 -13.10
CA VAL A 51 6.08 6.66 -13.75
C VAL A 51 4.65 6.48 -13.23
N PRO A 52 3.63 6.46 -14.10
CA PRO A 52 2.25 6.27 -13.68
C PRO A 52 2.03 5.00 -12.87
N ALA A 53 1.18 5.06 -11.84
CA ALA A 53 0.87 3.90 -11.01
C ALA A 53 0.30 2.72 -11.82
N TRP A 54 -0.51 3.01 -12.85
CA TRP A 54 -1.03 1.98 -13.76
C TRP A 54 0.09 1.19 -14.47
N HIS A 55 1.23 1.81 -14.76
CA HIS A 55 2.34 1.15 -15.45
C HIS A 55 3.05 0.16 -14.51
N HIS A 56 3.28 0.55 -13.26
CA HIS A 56 3.79 -0.37 -12.23
C HIS A 56 2.86 -1.56 -12.03
N ARG A 57 1.54 -1.31 -11.99
CA ARG A 57 0.56 -2.40 -11.94
C ARG A 57 0.71 -3.33 -13.13
N GLN A 58 0.78 -2.80 -14.36
CA GLN A 58 0.90 -3.63 -15.56
C GLN A 58 2.14 -4.53 -15.49
N VAL A 59 3.29 -4.00 -15.06
CA VAL A 59 4.52 -4.77 -14.88
C VAL A 59 4.33 -5.86 -13.83
N MET A 60 3.80 -5.54 -12.65
CA MET A 60 3.58 -6.53 -11.60
C MET A 60 2.57 -7.61 -12.01
N GLN A 61 1.50 -7.24 -12.70
CA GLN A 61 0.50 -8.18 -13.21
C GLN A 61 1.06 -9.11 -14.27
N LYS A 62 1.89 -8.59 -15.18
CA LYS A 62 2.44 -9.37 -16.28
C LYS A 62 3.59 -10.27 -15.86
N PHE A 63 4.49 -9.77 -15.01
CA PHE A 63 5.77 -10.41 -14.74
C PHE A 63 5.91 -10.98 -13.34
N LEU A 64 5.04 -10.62 -12.39
CA LEU A 64 5.11 -11.14 -11.02
C LEU A 64 3.91 -12.01 -10.67
N ARG A 65 2.69 -11.61 -11.05
CA ARG A 65 1.48 -12.36 -10.75
C ARG A 65 1.49 -13.83 -11.23
N PRO A 66 2.06 -14.19 -12.40
CA PRO A 66 2.14 -15.60 -12.81
C PRO A 66 3.02 -16.47 -11.90
N TYR A 67 3.88 -15.85 -11.09
CA TYR A 67 4.80 -16.52 -10.19
C TYR A 67 4.37 -16.38 -8.73
N LEU A 68 3.11 -16.03 -8.44
CA LEU A 68 2.62 -16.12 -7.06
C LEU A 68 2.73 -17.56 -6.60
N GLY A 69 3.29 -17.76 -5.41
CA GLY A 69 3.41 -19.08 -4.83
C GLY A 69 2.04 -19.73 -4.66
N GLN A 70 1.97 -21.05 -4.76
CA GLN A 70 0.68 -21.76 -4.72
C GLN A 70 -0.18 -21.37 -3.51
N THR A 71 0.41 -21.25 -2.32
CA THR A 71 -0.29 -20.82 -1.10
C THR A 71 -0.95 -19.44 -1.26
N LEU A 72 -0.19 -18.45 -1.72
CA LEU A 72 -0.72 -17.11 -1.94
C LEU A 72 -1.75 -17.09 -3.08
N ALA A 73 -1.50 -17.82 -4.17
CA ALA A 73 -2.41 -17.92 -5.30
C ALA A 73 -3.76 -18.54 -4.88
N ASP A 74 -3.75 -19.62 -4.11
CA ASP A 74 -4.96 -20.25 -3.58
C ASP A 74 -5.73 -19.27 -2.69
N LEU A 75 -5.04 -18.65 -1.73
CA LEU A 75 -5.68 -17.67 -0.86
C LEU A 75 -6.23 -16.48 -1.65
N ALA A 76 -5.51 -15.98 -2.65
CA ALA A 76 -5.92 -14.82 -3.45
C ALA A 76 -7.11 -15.11 -4.38
N ASN A 77 -7.25 -16.35 -4.86
CA ASN A 77 -8.26 -16.72 -5.85
C ASN A 77 -9.50 -17.38 -5.25
N VAL A 78 -9.51 -17.75 -3.97
CA VAL A 78 -10.71 -18.24 -3.29
C VAL A 78 -11.81 -17.17 -3.39
N PRO A 79 -12.96 -17.48 -4.03
CA PRO A 79 -14.07 -16.56 -4.12
C PRO A 79 -14.53 -16.19 -2.72
N GLN A 80 -14.23 -14.95 -2.30
CA GLN A 80 -14.73 -14.46 -1.03
C GLN A 80 -16.20 -14.12 -1.21
N LEU A 81 -17.08 -14.92 -0.59
CA LEU A 81 -18.53 -14.69 -0.54
C LEU A 81 -18.91 -13.28 -0.03
N SER A 82 -17.97 -12.52 0.52
CA SER A 82 -18.13 -11.11 0.88
C SER A 82 -16.80 -10.46 1.27
N ALA A 83 -15.92 -10.15 0.32
CA ALA A 83 -15.23 -8.86 0.47
C ALA A 83 -16.32 -7.79 0.28
N SER A 84 -17.10 -7.55 1.35
CA SER A 84 -18.23 -6.63 1.31
C SER A 84 -17.69 -5.25 0.93
N ASP A 85 -18.46 -4.52 0.13
CA ASP A 85 -18.15 -3.14 -0.22
C ASP A 85 -18.07 -2.24 1.04
N ASP A 86 -18.51 -2.74 2.19
CA ASP A 86 -18.46 -2.04 3.49
C ASP A 86 -17.21 -2.33 4.34
N VAL A 87 -16.23 -3.07 3.83
CA VAL A 87 -14.99 -3.41 4.55
C VAL A 87 -13.85 -2.47 4.17
N LEU A 88 -13.30 -1.77 5.16
CA LEU A 88 -12.05 -1.03 5.04
C LEU A 88 -10.88 -1.89 5.53
N THR A 89 -9.94 -2.21 4.64
CA THR A 89 -8.72 -2.92 4.99
C THR A 89 -7.61 -1.92 5.31
N ILE A 90 -6.96 -2.10 6.45
CA ILE A 90 -5.94 -1.18 6.98
C ILE A 90 -4.65 -1.96 7.21
N HIS A 91 -3.58 -1.59 6.49
CA HIS A 91 -2.25 -2.08 6.79
C HIS A 91 -1.56 -1.17 7.81
N LEU A 92 -1.14 -1.71 8.96
CA LEU A 92 -0.38 -0.98 9.98
C LEU A 92 1.05 -1.50 10.07
N ARG A 93 2.03 -0.61 9.88
CA ARG A 93 3.44 -0.94 10.10
C ARG A 93 3.79 -0.73 11.58
N ALA A 94 4.49 -1.70 12.19
CA ALA A 94 4.73 -1.73 13.63
C ALA A 94 6.21 -1.55 14.04
N ASP A 95 7.12 -2.26 13.37
CA ASP A 95 8.45 -2.60 13.91
C ASP A 95 9.40 -1.41 14.03
N ASP A 96 9.45 -0.57 13.01
CA ASP A 96 10.54 0.38 12.80
C ASP A 96 10.10 1.84 12.83
N ILE A 97 8.79 2.10 12.80
CA ILE A 97 8.21 3.45 12.93
C ILE A 97 8.69 4.15 14.21
N GLY A 98 8.89 3.41 15.30
CA GLY A 98 9.41 3.98 16.55
C GLY A 98 10.91 4.27 16.54
N ARG A 99 11.68 3.61 15.65
CA ARG A 99 13.15 3.68 15.60
C ARG A 99 13.66 4.75 14.65
N TYR A 100 12.86 5.12 13.64
CA TYR A 100 13.23 6.14 12.66
C TYR A 100 12.49 7.44 12.95
N PRO A 101 13.09 8.35 13.73
CA PRO A 101 12.47 9.63 14.03
C PRO A 101 12.38 10.53 12.80
N ARG A 102 12.96 10.18 11.64
CA ARG A 102 12.73 10.94 10.41
C ARG A 102 11.33 10.63 9.88
N TYR A 103 10.38 11.41 10.36
CA TYR A 103 8.91 11.38 10.27
C TYR A 103 8.25 11.32 8.87
N GLU A 104 9.03 11.09 7.83
CA GLU A 104 8.61 11.11 6.43
C GLU A 104 7.89 9.84 6.00
N TRP A 105 7.95 8.79 6.83
CA TRP A 105 7.24 7.52 6.64
C TRP A 105 5.74 7.82 6.64
N GLY A 106 5.10 7.63 5.48
CA GLY A 106 3.69 7.85 5.21
C GLY A 106 2.67 7.02 5.98
N GLN A 107 3.00 6.55 7.20
CA GLN A 107 2.02 5.95 8.10
C GLN A 107 0.98 7.02 8.47
N PRO A 108 -0.32 6.77 8.22
CA PRO A 108 -1.39 7.64 8.70
C PRO A 108 -1.45 7.69 10.23
N PRO A 109 -1.70 8.86 10.85
CA PRO A 109 -2.09 8.93 12.26
C PRO A 109 -3.46 8.29 12.48
N CYS A 110 -3.77 7.95 13.74
CA CYS A 110 -4.98 7.21 14.07
C CYS A 110 -6.26 7.98 13.73
N SER A 111 -6.24 9.29 13.93
CA SER A 111 -7.31 10.20 13.53
C SER A 111 -7.56 10.25 12.02
N MET A 112 -6.58 9.91 11.16
CA MET A 112 -6.81 9.83 9.72
C MET A 112 -7.66 8.60 9.38
N TYR A 113 -7.45 7.48 10.06
CA TYR A 113 -8.36 6.33 9.93
C TYR A 113 -9.76 6.70 10.41
N GLN A 114 -9.88 7.42 11.53
CA GLN A 114 -11.16 7.95 12.02
C GLN A 114 -11.89 8.73 10.94
N LYS A 115 -11.18 9.68 10.31
CA LYS A 115 -11.75 10.52 9.26
C LYS A 115 -12.19 9.71 8.04
N ILE A 116 -11.37 8.77 7.56
CA ILE A 116 -11.74 7.87 6.44
C ILE A 116 -13.01 7.08 6.78
N ILE A 117 -13.07 6.49 7.97
CA ILE A 117 -14.21 5.68 8.43
C ILE A 117 -15.48 6.55 8.49
N SER A 118 -15.37 7.77 9.02
CA SER A 118 -16.49 8.71 9.12
C SER A 118 -16.97 9.19 7.75
N ASP A 119 -16.05 9.66 6.91
CA ASP A 119 -16.36 10.23 5.59
C ASP A 119 -17.01 9.19 4.65
N ARG A 120 -16.66 7.92 4.80
CA ARG A 120 -17.09 6.82 3.91
C ARG A 120 -18.09 5.86 4.53
N GLY A 121 -18.40 6.02 5.81
CA GLY A 121 -19.42 5.24 6.50
C GLY A 121 -19.06 3.77 6.75
N TYR A 122 -17.78 3.37 6.68
CA TYR A 122 -17.36 1.97 6.86
C TYR A 122 -17.81 1.40 8.21
N LYS A 123 -18.39 0.19 8.18
CA LYS A 123 -18.90 -0.52 9.36
C LYS A 123 -18.05 -1.72 9.77
N THR A 124 -17.13 -2.14 8.92
CA THR A 124 -16.22 -3.25 9.19
C THR A 124 -14.78 -2.85 8.85
N LEU A 125 -13.86 -3.13 9.77
CA LEU A 125 -12.42 -2.94 9.58
C LEU A 125 -11.72 -4.30 9.54
N MET A 126 -10.81 -4.45 8.59
CA MET A 126 -9.85 -5.56 8.53
C MET A 126 -8.45 -5.01 8.78
N ILE A 127 -7.86 -5.32 9.94
CA ILE A 127 -6.51 -4.86 10.28
C ILE A 127 -5.49 -5.95 9.91
N VAL A 128 -4.50 -5.54 9.13
CA VAL A 128 -3.30 -6.34 8.80
C VAL A 128 -2.10 -5.64 9.40
N ALA A 129 -1.43 -6.30 10.34
CA ALA A 129 -0.30 -5.72 11.07
C ALA A 129 0.60 -6.82 11.62
N LYS A 130 1.91 -6.55 11.68
CA LYS A 130 2.85 -7.42 12.38
C LYS A 130 2.69 -7.25 13.90
N GLY A 131 1.76 -8.02 14.46
CA GLY A 131 1.45 -8.04 15.88
C GLY A 131 0.66 -6.81 16.38
N LYS A 132 0.44 -6.76 17.70
CA LYS A 132 -0.43 -5.76 18.38
C LYS A 132 0.29 -4.46 18.76
N HIS A 133 1.53 -4.27 18.31
CA HIS A 133 2.38 -3.14 18.71
C HIS A 133 2.34 -1.95 17.74
N ALA A 134 1.56 -2.06 16.66
CA ALA A 134 1.32 -0.92 15.79
C ALA A 134 0.61 0.20 16.56
N ALA A 135 1.01 1.46 16.29
CA ALA A 135 0.58 2.60 17.08
C ALA A 135 -0.95 2.73 17.18
N CYS A 136 -1.67 2.43 16.09
CA CYS A 136 -3.12 2.57 16.00
C CYS A 136 -3.93 1.27 16.17
N ASP A 137 -3.31 0.10 16.40
CA ASP A 137 -4.05 -1.17 16.47
C ASP A 137 -5.06 -1.19 17.64
N SER A 138 -4.58 -0.94 18.87
CA SER A 138 -5.46 -0.85 20.05
C SER A 138 -6.47 0.30 19.94
N TRP A 139 -6.02 1.45 19.43
CA TRP A 139 -6.87 2.61 19.21
C TRP A 139 -8.05 2.29 18.29
N LEU A 140 -7.82 1.58 17.17
CA LEU A 140 -8.87 1.20 16.22
C LEU A 140 -9.86 0.21 16.82
N VAL A 141 -9.39 -0.72 17.65
CA VAL A 141 -10.29 -1.65 18.37
C VAL A 141 -11.19 -0.90 19.35
N ASP A 142 -10.62 0.02 20.13
CA ASP A 142 -11.39 0.82 21.08
C ASP A 142 -12.39 1.73 20.38
N TYR A 143 -11.96 2.42 19.32
CA TYR A 143 -12.82 3.23 18.47
C TYR A 143 -13.97 2.39 17.90
N GLY A 144 -13.67 1.19 17.37
CA GLY A 144 -14.70 0.33 16.81
C GLY A 144 -15.72 -0.13 17.84
N ARG A 145 -15.28 -0.50 19.05
CA ARG A 145 -16.18 -0.84 20.16
C ARG A 145 -17.12 0.31 20.54
N VAL A 146 -16.60 1.54 20.63
CA VAL A 146 -17.40 2.73 21.00
C VAL A 146 -18.42 3.10 19.93
N HIS A 147 -18.08 2.92 18.65
CA HIS A 147 -18.89 3.36 17.51
C HIS A 147 -19.67 2.23 16.82
N GLY A 148 -19.70 1.01 17.39
CA GLY A 148 -20.42 -0.13 16.81
C GLY A 148 -19.86 -0.60 15.48
N ILE A 149 -18.55 -0.44 15.26
CA ILE A 149 -17.84 -0.90 14.05
C ILE A 149 -17.20 -2.25 14.36
N THR A 150 -17.40 -3.22 13.47
CA THR A 150 -16.79 -4.54 13.60
C THR A 150 -15.32 -4.46 13.25
N VAL A 151 -14.43 -4.80 14.19
CA VAL A 151 -12.98 -4.82 13.93
C VAL A 151 -12.49 -6.26 13.93
N SER A 152 -11.95 -6.67 12.79
CA SER A 152 -11.35 -7.99 12.58
C SER A 152 -9.86 -7.85 12.28
N ARG A 153 -9.13 -8.93 12.50
CA ARG A 153 -7.71 -9.06 12.11
C ARG A 153 -7.57 -10.21 11.12
N SER A 154 -6.51 -10.16 10.32
CA SER A 154 -6.08 -11.31 9.53
C SER A 154 -6.01 -12.54 10.45
N ARG A 155 -6.69 -13.61 10.04
CA ARG A 155 -6.74 -14.88 10.80
C ARG A 155 -5.49 -15.71 10.56
N ASP A 156 -4.85 -15.48 9.43
CA ASP A 156 -3.63 -16.15 9.05
C ASP A 156 -2.46 -15.36 9.62
N THR A 157 -1.59 -16.06 10.35
CA THR A 157 -0.42 -15.46 11.01
C THR A 157 0.82 -15.49 10.12
N THR A 158 0.68 -16.01 8.90
CA THR A 158 1.74 -16.05 7.89
C THR A 158 1.78 -14.77 7.06
N VAL A 159 2.95 -14.47 6.51
CA VAL A 159 3.13 -13.35 5.58
C VAL A 159 2.28 -13.53 4.32
N ALA A 160 2.13 -14.77 3.82
CA ALA A 160 1.27 -15.07 2.68
C ALA A 160 -0.21 -14.77 2.96
N GLY A 161 -0.69 -15.15 4.15
CA GLY A 161 -2.06 -14.84 4.59
C GLY A 161 -2.35 -13.36 4.74
N ASP A 162 -1.44 -12.62 5.36
CA ASP A 162 -1.52 -11.17 5.47
C ASP A 162 -1.50 -10.51 4.08
N LEU A 163 -0.61 -10.96 3.19
CA LEU A 163 -0.52 -10.44 1.84
C LEU A 163 -1.80 -10.74 1.05
N ALA A 164 -2.33 -11.95 1.15
CA ALA A 164 -3.59 -12.34 0.52
C ALA A 164 -4.78 -11.51 1.03
N THR A 165 -4.79 -11.17 2.32
CA THR A 165 -5.81 -10.28 2.90
C THR A 165 -5.75 -8.89 2.29
N LEU A 166 -4.56 -8.32 2.11
CA LEU A 166 -4.37 -7.04 1.44
C LEU A 166 -4.67 -7.11 -0.06
N PHE A 167 -4.31 -8.22 -0.71
CA PHE A 167 -4.49 -8.46 -2.14
C PHE A 167 -5.96 -8.50 -2.54
N ARG A 168 -6.83 -9.05 -1.69
CA ARG A 168 -8.29 -9.13 -1.92
C ARG A 168 -9.05 -7.88 -1.44
N ALA A 169 -8.36 -6.87 -0.92
CA ALA A 169 -9.02 -5.69 -0.39
C ALA A 169 -9.63 -4.83 -1.51
N LYS A 170 -10.94 -4.57 -1.43
CA LYS A 170 -11.61 -3.57 -2.29
C LYS A 170 -11.28 -2.13 -1.88
N HIS A 171 -11.23 -1.89 -0.57
CA HIS A 171 -10.90 -0.59 0.02
C HIS A 171 -9.67 -0.75 0.90
N LEU A 172 -8.57 -0.10 0.53
CA LEU A 172 -7.28 -0.30 1.19
C LEU A 172 -6.67 1.03 1.64
N VAL A 173 -6.38 1.15 2.93
CA VAL A 173 -5.54 2.23 3.46
C VAL A 173 -4.08 1.81 3.42
N LEU A 174 -3.32 2.50 2.57
CA LEU A 174 -1.89 2.32 2.46
C LEU A 174 -1.21 2.95 3.68
N SER A 175 -0.39 2.15 4.35
CA SER A 175 0.68 2.68 5.16
C SER A 175 1.97 2.73 4.37
N PHE A 176 2.98 3.27 5.02
CA PHE A 176 4.31 3.35 4.47
C PHE A 176 4.97 1.98 4.40
N SER A 177 4.67 1.20 3.37
CA SER A 177 5.20 -0.15 3.19
C SER A 177 5.16 -0.59 1.74
N SER A 178 6.28 -1.14 1.27
CA SER A 178 6.31 -1.88 0.01
C SER A 178 5.35 -3.07 0.05
N PHE A 179 5.10 -3.66 1.22
CA PHE A 179 4.20 -4.80 1.38
C PHE A 179 2.75 -4.47 0.96
N SER A 180 2.14 -3.44 1.55
CA SER A 180 0.78 -3.02 1.18
C SER A 180 0.69 -2.44 -0.22
N LEU A 181 1.77 -1.79 -0.69
CA LEU A 181 1.81 -1.28 -2.04
C LEU A 181 1.84 -2.42 -3.08
N SER A 182 2.71 -3.42 -2.88
CA SER A 182 2.78 -4.57 -3.77
C SER A 182 1.45 -5.32 -3.82
N ALA A 183 0.77 -5.47 -2.67
CA ALA A 183 -0.58 -6.03 -2.61
C ALA A 183 -1.57 -5.23 -3.47
N ALA A 184 -1.57 -3.90 -3.35
CA ALA A 184 -2.46 -3.03 -4.13
C ALA A 184 -2.24 -3.17 -5.65
N LEU A 185 -0.97 -3.20 -6.09
CA LEU A 185 -0.62 -3.31 -7.51
C LEU A 185 -0.92 -4.70 -8.08
N LEU A 186 -0.79 -5.74 -7.26
CA LEU A 186 -1.11 -7.10 -7.67
C LEU A 186 -2.61 -7.42 -7.57
N SER A 187 -3.39 -6.63 -6.82
CA SER A 187 -4.83 -6.84 -6.67
C SER A 187 -5.60 -6.72 -7.98
N ASN A 188 -6.62 -7.57 -8.13
CA ASN A 188 -7.67 -7.42 -9.15
C ASN A 188 -8.97 -6.85 -8.57
N ASP A 189 -9.10 -6.81 -7.24
CA ASP A 189 -10.35 -6.47 -6.54
C ASP A 189 -10.35 -5.04 -6.01
N LEU A 190 -9.17 -4.41 -5.95
CA LEU A 190 -9.01 -3.06 -5.46
C LEU A 190 -9.87 -2.07 -6.27
N GLN A 191 -10.65 -1.27 -5.55
CA GLN A 191 -11.51 -0.21 -6.09
C GLN A 191 -11.11 1.15 -5.52
N VAL A 192 -10.67 1.18 -4.26
CA VAL A 192 -10.30 2.42 -3.59
C VAL A 192 -9.02 2.27 -2.80
N MET A 193 -8.11 3.22 -3.00
CA MET A 193 -6.91 3.38 -2.20
C MET A 193 -6.99 4.66 -1.39
N TYR A 194 -6.55 4.59 -0.14
CA TYR A 194 -6.38 5.75 0.74
C TYR A 194 -4.91 5.90 1.10
N ARG A 195 -4.39 7.14 1.10
CA ARG A 195 -3.03 7.41 1.58
C ARG A 195 -2.88 8.81 2.16
N ARG A 196 -1.77 9.00 2.86
CA ARG A 196 -1.37 10.31 3.39
C ARG A 196 -0.72 11.15 2.29
N ARG A 197 -1.24 12.35 2.02
CA ARG A 197 -0.78 13.25 0.93
C ARG A 197 0.64 13.77 1.15
N ASP A 198 0.89 14.28 2.34
CA ASP A 198 2.11 14.98 2.76
C ASP A 198 3.26 14.04 3.16
N ALA A 199 3.12 12.74 2.88
CA ALA A 199 4.21 11.79 3.05
C ALA A 199 5.19 11.86 1.86
N LYS A 200 6.48 11.63 2.12
CA LYS A 200 7.50 11.59 1.06
C LYS A 200 7.49 10.24 0.35
N TRP A 201 6.42 9.93 -0.36
CA TRP A 201 6.29 8.70 -1.15
C TRP A 201 7.42 8.53 -2.19
N TYR A 202 8.04 9.62 -2.61
CA TYR A 202 9.15 9.62 -3.57
C TYR A 202 10.46 9.06 -2.98
N SER A 203 10.72 9.19 -1.68
CA SER A 203 12.05 8.91 -1.11
C SER A 203 12.34 7.42 -0.93
N ILE A 204 11.31 6.56 -0.99
CA ILE A 204 11.47 5.13 -0.67
C ILE A 204 10.78 4.23 -1.69
N LEU A 205 9.80 4.74 -2.43
CA LEU A 205 9.06 3.99 -3.45
C LEU A 205 9.05 4.68 -4.82
N HIS A 206 9.88 5.73 -5.02
CA HIS A 206 9.96 6.49 -6.28
C HIS A 206 8.58 6.83 -6.88
N ALA A 207 7.62 7.18 -6.02
CA ALA A 207 6.26 7.58 -6.39
C ALA A 207 5.46 6.57 -7.23
N ILE A 208 5.63 5.26 -6.97
CA ILE A 208 4.81 4.21 -7.61
C ILE A 208 3.30 4.51 -7.48
N VAL A 209 2.86 5.10 -6.37
CA VAL A 209 1.49 5.61 -6.24
C VAL A 209 1.48 7.09 -6.56
N ASN A 210 0.75 7.46 -7.60
CA ASN A 210 0.44 8.84 -7.98
C ASN A 210 -0.99 8.87 -8.55
N CYS A 211 -1.44 10.04 -8.99
CA CYS A 211 -2.82 10.20 -9.48
C CYS A 211 -3.14 9.47 -10.77
N ASN A 212 -2.14 8.96 -11.47
CA ASN A 212 -2.33 8.12 -12.63
C ASN A 212 -2.51 6.66 -12.21
N VAL A 213 -3.52 6.40 -11.37
CA VAL A 213 -4.00 5.05 -11.04
C VAL A 213 -4.59 4.36 -12.27
N TRP A 214 -4.95 3.07 -12.16
CA TRP A 214 -5.54 2.30 -13.27
C TRP A 214 -7.07 2.40 -13.28
N THR A 215 -7.68 2.03 -14.40
CA THR A 215 -9.14 2.04 -14.59
C THR A 215 -9.85 1.24 -13.49
N GLY A 216 -10.95 1.81 -12.99
CA GLY A 216 -11.75 1.20 -11.92
C GLY A 216 -11.25 1.48 -10.51
N VAL A 217 -10.10 2.14 -10.35
CA VAL A 217 -9.56 2.52 -9.04
C VAL A 217 -9.62 4.02 -8.82
N THR A 218 -10.04 4.41 -7.62
CA THR A 218 -10.00 5.79 -7.11
C THR A 218 -8.94 5.90 -6.02
N LEU A 219 -8.10 6.94 -6.08
CA LEU A 219 -7.16 7.28 -5.03
C LEU A 219 -7.69 8.48 -4.23
N TYR A 220 -7.81 8.27 -2.92
CA TYR A 220 -8.08 9.30 -1.94
C TYR A 220 -6.84 9.64 -1.14
N GLU A 221 -6.62 10.93 -0.97
CA GLU A 221 -5.54 11.47 -0.17
C GLU A 221 -6.07 12.35 0.95
N TYR A 222 -5.47 12.19 2.12
CA TYR A 222 -5.72 13.04 3.27
C TYR A 222 -4.41 13.70 3.67
N ASN A 223 -4.48 14.98 3.98
CA ASN A 223 -3.32 15.76 4.36
C ASN A 223 -3.29 15.93 5.88
N THR A 224 -2.11 15.71 6.47
CA THR A 224 -1.87 15.86 7.91
C THR A 224 -1.03 17.10 8.21
N SER A 225 -1.24 18.17 7.42
CA SER A 225 -0.48 19.43 7.39
C SER A 225 -0.01 19.87 8.78
N LEU A 226 1.31 20.14 8.87
CA LEU A 226 2.13 20.55 10.02
C LEU A 226 2.88 19.40 10.72
N GLN A 227 3.90 18.90 10.03
CA GLN A 227 5.03 18.23 10.69
C GLN A 227 5.90 19.20 11.54
N ILE A 228 5.69 20.51 11.40
CA ILE A 228 6.59 21.55 11.92
C ILE A 228 6.49 21.72 13.44
N GLU A 229 5.41 21.23 14.09
CA GLU A 229 5.19 21.36 15.53
C GLU A 229 5.15 19.98 16.24
N ARG A 230 5.92 18.99 15.76
CA ARG A 230 5.94 17.68 16.43
C ARG A 230 6.70 17.74 17.76
N THR A 231 5.96 17.66 18.86
CA THR A 231 6.48 17.32 20.19
C THR A 231 6.24 15.84 20.47
N GLY A 232 7.16 15.18 21.17
CA GLY A 232 6.99 13.79 21.63
C GLY A 232 7.48 12.71 20.66
N SER A 233 7.15 11.45 20.97
CA SER A 233 7.62 10.28 20.20
C SER A 233 6.82 10.07 18.89
N PRO A 234 7.36 9.40 17.85
CA PRO A 234 6.60 9.08 16.64
C PRO A 234 5.27 8.35 16.92
N ARG A 235 5.26 7.44 17.90
CA ARG A 235 4.06 6.70 18.30
C ARG A 235 3.03 7.59 18.97
N GLU A 236 3.48 8.51 19.82
CA GLU A 236 2.62 9.49 20.48
C GLU A 236 2.00 10.43 19.47
N TRP A 237 2.77 10.93 18.51
CA TRP A 237 2.25 11.74 17.42
C TRP A 237 1.17 10.99 16.62
N LEU A 238 1.43 9.73 16.24
CA LEU A 238 0.45 8.94 15.49
C LEU A 238 -0.87 8.78 16.25
N ARG A 239 -0.82 8.61 17.58
CA ARG A 239 -2.00 8.43 18.42
C ARG A 239 -2.76 9.72 18.70
N ASN A 240 -2.03 10.82 18.87
CA ASN A 240 -2.58 12.07 19.40
C ASN A 240 -2.75 13.15 18.33
N PHE A 241 -2.48 12.86 17.05
CA PHE A 241 -2.68 13.85 15.99
C PHE A 241 -4.16 14.27 15.96
N PRO A 242 -4.46 15.58 16.06
CA PRO A 242 -5.84 16.07 16.14
C PRO A 242 -6.64 15.80 14.86
N LEU A 243 -7.89 15.39 15.02
CA LEU A 243 -8.79 15.06 13.92
C LEU A 243 -9.07 16.27 13.02
N GLU A 244 -9.31 17.43 13.64
CA GLU A 244 -9.63 18.70 13.00
C GLU A 244 -8.50 19.26 12.13
N ARG A 245 -7.26 18.77 12.31
CA ARG A 245 -6.13 19.14 11.44
C ARG A 245 -5.98 18.24 10.22
N ILE A 246 -6.82 17.22 10.06
CA ILE A 246 -6.81 16.36 8.87
C ILE A 246 -7.72 16.96 7.81
N THR A 247 -7.13 17.32 6.68
CA THR A 247 -7.85 17.88 5.53
C THR A 247 -7.96 16.89 4.38
N GLY A 248 -8.94 17.11 3.49
CA GLY A 248 -9.35 16.17 2.44
C GLY A 248 -10.74 15.55 2.71
N PRO A 249 -11.17 14.58 1.89
CA PRO A 249 -10.36 13.88 0.89
C PRO A 249 -10.03 14.75 -0.33
N PHE A 250 -8.82 14.55 -0.86
CA PHE A 250 -8.47 14.92 -2.23
C PHE A 250 -8.53 13.65 -3.07
N THR A 251 -9.05 13.76 -4.28
CA THR A 251 -9.38 12.61 -5.11
C THR A 251 -8.67 12.71 -6.44
N CYS A 252 -8.19 11.57 -6.94
CA CYS A 252 -7.84 11.45 -8.34
C CYS A 252 -8.14 10.05 -8.88
N GLN A 253 -8.45 10.03 -10.17
CA GLN A 253 -8.75 8.88 -11.00
C GLN A 253 -7.80 8.85 -12.21
N HIS A 254 -7.80 7.73 -12.94
CA HIS A 254 -6.99 7.58 -14.15
C HIS A 254 -7.19 8.76 -15.12
N GLY A 255 -6.10 9.44 -15.48
CA GLY A 255 -6.12 10.56 -16.43
C GLY A 255 -6.67 11.88 -15.87
N SER A 256 -6.92 11.97 -14.56
CA SER A 256 -7.40 13.19 -13.91
C SER A 256 -6.34 13.82 -12.99
N GLU A 257 -6.40 15.13 -12.87
CA GLU A 257 -5.66 15.85 -11.84
C GLU A 257 -6.31 15.68 -10.47
N MET A 258 -5.53 15.87 -9.42
CA MET A 258 -6.03 15.83 -8.05
C MET A 258 -6.97 16.99 -7.75
N GLN A 259 -8.20 16.69 -7.35
CA GLN A 259 -9.21 17.68 -7.01
C GLN A 259 -9.69 17.48 -5.56
N PRO A 260 -10.03 18.54 -4.81
CA PRO A 260 -10.79 18.38 -3.58
C PRO A 260 -12.17 17.77 -3.89
N GLU A 261 -12.63 16.82 -3.07
CA GLU A 261 -14.06 16.46 -3.10
C GLU A 261 -14.87 17.57 -2.42
N ILE A 262 -15.93 18.03 -3.11
CA ILE A 262 -16.89 19.04 -2.62
C ILE A 262 -17.96 18.34 -1.81
#